data_AF-A0A016T027-F1
#
_entry.id   AF-A0A016T027-F1
#
_cell.length_a   1.000
_cell.length_b   1.000
_cell.length_c   1.000
_cell.angle_alpha   90.00
_cell.angle_beta   90.00
_cell.angle_gamma   90.00
#
_symmetry.space_group_name_H-M   'P 1'
#
loop_
_entity.id
_entity.type
_entity.pdbx_description
1 polymer ?
#
loop_
_entity_poly.entity_id
_entity_poly.type
_entity_poly.pdbx_seq_one_letter_code
_entity_poly.pdbx_strand_id
1 'polypeptide(L)'
;MQTTTAATTTTTMATTTTSINFNIPSPEAALGQMSTVPLSATDCLVLCPDAYRDNCNGLTRMICPTSVVAGSTVTTIGTQCAETFTCPTGTDPYWFPFPNGPPQLITAPPPTMGRCYNTPYNSWFLLSGVKISAFTCMSPT
;
A
#
# COMPACT_ATOMS: atom_id res chain seq x y z
N MET A 1 28.78 -57.46 16.60
CA MET A 1 28.59 -56.07 17.04
C MET A 1 29.36 -55.20 16.05
N GLN A 2 28.66 -54.51 15.14
CA GLN A 2 29.28 -53.77 14.06
C GLN A 2 28.64 -52.37 14.05
N THR A 3 29.46 -51.37 14.36
CA THR A 3 29.06 -49.97 14.53
C THR A 3 29.12 -49.30 13.16
N THR A 4 27.99 -48.83 12.64
CA THR A 4 27.93 -48.11 11.36
C THR A 4 27.61 -46.64 11.63
N THR A 5 28.59 -45.78 11.43
CA THR A 5 28.49 -44.31 11.51
C THR A 5 27.70 -43.78 10.32
N ALA A 6 26.56 -43.13 10.57
CA ALA A 6 25.80 -42.43 9.53
C ALA A 6 26.42 -41.05 9.29
N ALA A 7 26.91 -40.82 8.07
CA ALA A 7 27.40 -39.52 7.61
C ALA A 7 26.21 -38.61 7.23
N THR A 8 26.16 -37.40 7.78
CA THR A 8 25.14 -36.39 7.51
C THR A 8 25.48 -35.64 6.23
N THR A 9 24.62 -35.74 5.21
CA THR A 9 24.74 -34.97 3.96
C THR A 9 24.01 -33.63 4.11
N THR A 10 24.75 -32.52 4.15
CA THR A 10 24.19 -31.17 4.10
C THR A 10 23.92 -30.80 2.64
N THR A 11 22.65 -30.69 2.26
CA THR A 11 22.24 -30.22 0.92
C THR A 11 22.11 -28.70 0.91
N THR A 12 23.08 -28.01 0.32
CA THR A 12 22.99 -26.57 0.06
C THR A 12 22.09 -26.35 -1.15
N MET A 13 20.87 -25.85 -0.95
CA MET A 13 20.00 -25.42 -2.04
C MET A 13 20.48 -24.07 -2.58
N ALA A 14 21.07 -24.07 -3.77
CA ALA A 14 21.38 -22.86 -4.51
C ALA A 14 20.08 -22.21 -4.99
N THR A 15 19.76 -21.02 -4.46
CA THR A 15 18.61 -20.22 -4.90
C THR A 15 19.02 -19.44 -6.15
N THR A 16 18.65 -19.95 -7.32
CA THR A 16 18.78 -19.23 -8.59
C THR A 16 17.84 -18.02 -8.55
N THR A 17 18.39 -16.83 -8.35
CA THR A 17 17.62 -15.59 -8.37
C THR A 17 17.45 -15.18 -9.83
N THR A 18 16.35 -15.64 -10.45
CA THR A 18 15.97 -15.16 -11.78
C THR A 18 15.42 -13.76 -11.63
N SER A 19 16.24 -12.75 -11.91
CA SER A 19 15.81 -11.35 -11.98
C SER A 19 14.89 -11.18 -13.20
N ILE A 20 13.58 -11.28 -12.96
CA ILE A 20 12.56 -10.93 -13.94
C ILE A 20 12.56 -9.41 -14.03
N ASN A 21 13.10 -8.88 -15.13
CA ASN A 21 13.08 -7.45 -15.39
C ASN A 21 11.64 -7.06 -15.75
N PHE A 22 10.86 -6.70 -14.74
CA PHE A 22 9.52 -6.14 -14.90
C PHE A 22 9.65 -4.75 -15.51
N ASN A 23 9.72 -4.71 -16.84
CA ASN A 23 9.57 -3.48 -17.61
C ASN A 23 8.08 -3.12 -17.62
N ILE A 24 7.53 -2.80 -16.45
CA ILE A 24 6.17 -2.28 -16.32
C ILE A 24 6.25 -0.85 -16.90
N PRO A 25 5.55 -0.54 -18.01
CA PRO A 25 5.48 0.83 -18.48
C PRO A 25 4.87 1.66 -17.35
N SER A 26 5.68 2.59 -16.85
CA SER A 26 5.22 3.54 -15.85
C SER A 26 4.00 4.28 -16.39
N PRO A 27 2.90 4.42 -15.63
CA PRO A 27 1.68 5.11 -16.07
C PRO A 27 1.87 6.62 -16.33
N GLU A 28 3.10 7.13 -16.22
CA GLU A 28 3.51 8.51 -16.47
C GLU A 28 3.14 9.03 -17.87
N ALA A 29 2.88 8.17 -18.85
CA ALA A 29 2.55 8.58 -20.22
C ALA A 29 1.10 9.09 -20.40
N ALA A 30 0.20 8.92 -19.43
CA ALA A 30 -1.22 9.21 -19.60
C ALA A 30 -1.73 10.50 -18.93
N LEU A 31 -0.89 11.22 -18.18
CA LEU A 31 -1.31 12.40 -17.41
C LEU A 31 -0.47 13.61 -17.81
N GLY A 32 -1.07 14.49 -18.61
CA GLY A 32 -0.46 15.75 -19.01
C GLY A 32 0.09 16.53 -17.81
N GLN A 33 1.32 17.01 -17.96
CA GLN A 33 2.04 17.91 -17.04
C GLN A 33 2.02 17.48 -15.57
N MET A 34 2.50 16.27 -15.26
CA MET A 34 3.01 16.04 -13.91
C MET A 34 4.23 16.94 -13.67
N SER A 35 4.25 17.65 -12.54
CA SER A 35 5.41 18.45 -12.12
C SER A 35 6.66 17.57 -12.12
N THR A 36 7.72 18.02 -12.81
CA THR A 36 9.05 17.37 -12.79
C THR A 36 9.83 17.71 -11.53
N VAL A 37 9.28 18.58 -10.68
CA VAL A 37 9.88 18.97 -9.40
C VAL A 37 9.62 17.88 -8.37
N PRO A 38 10.66 17.34 -7.72
CA PRO A 38 10.49 16.41 -6.61
C PRO A 38 9.64 17.04 -5.51
N LEU A 39 8.68 16.28 -4.97
CA LEU A 39 7.86 16.75 -3.86
C LEU A 39 8.65 16.66 -2.55
N SER A 40 8.51 17.65 -1.69
CA SER A 40 8.95 17.56 -0.30
C SER A 40 7.91 16.80 0.54
N ALA A 41 8.33 16.30 1.71
CA ALA A 41 7.41 15.65 2.65
C ALA A 41 6.26 16.60 3.07
N THR A 42 6.56 17.89 3.18
CA THR A 42 5.57 18.93 3.48
C THR A 42 4.58 19.10 2.34
N ASP A 43 5.02 19.09 1.09
CA ASP A 43 4.12 19.17 -0.07
C ASP A 43 3.15 18.00 -0.10
N CYS A 44 3.62 16.79 0.25
CA CYS A 44 2.74 15.64 0.33
C CYS A 44 1.66 15.78 1.40
N LEU A 45 1.99 16.28 2.58
CA LEU A 45 0.99 16.49 3.64
C LEU A 45 -0.04 17.57 3.29
N VAL A 46 0.35 18.57 2.48
CA VAL A 46 -0.53 19.67 2.08
C VAL A 46 -1.41 19.29 0.87
N LEU A 47 -0.83 18.66 -0.15
CA LEU A 47 -1.51 18.37 -1.42
C LEU A 47 -2.22 17.02 -1.41
N CYS A 48 -1.71 16.08 -0.61
CA CYS A 48 -2.16 14.70 -0.51
C CYS A 48 -2.27 14.32 0.97
N PRO A 49 -3.23 14.92 1.72
CA PRO A 49 -3.43 14.56 3.10
C PRO A 49 -3.78 13.07 3.22
N ASP A 50 -3.49 12.51 4.39
CA ASP A 50 -3.72 11.09 4.72
C ASP A 50 -5.15 10.64 4.33
N ALA A 51 -5.24 9.62 3.47
CA ALA A 51 -6.51 9.04 3.05
C ALA A 51 -7.04 8.02 4.06
N TYR A 52 -6.25 7.64 5.07
CA TYR A 52 -6.70 6.76 6.12
C TYR A 52 -7.88 7.35 6.90
N ARG A 53 -8.84 6.50 7.28
CA ARG A 53 -10.01 6.88 8.07
C ARG A 53 -10.12 6.06 9.33
N ASP A 54 -9.91 6.73 10.46
CA ASP A 54 -9.94 6.14 11.81
C ASP A 54 -11.30 5.51 12.20
N ASN A 55 -12.37 5.84 11.49
CA ASN A 55 -13.75 5.47 11.83
C ASN A 55 -14.38 4.47 10.85
N CYS A 56 -13.58 3.65 10.17
CA CYS A 56 -14.05 2.77 9.10
C CYS A 56 -14.85 3.51 8.01
N ASN A 57 -14.50 4.79 7.79
CA ASN A 57 -15.23 5.70 6.92
C ASN A 57 -16.73 5.81 7.26
N GLY A 58 -17.08 5.76 8.55
CA GLY A 58 -18.44 5.85 9.07
C GLY A 58 -19.23 4.55 9.08
N LEU A 59 -18.64 3.42 8.69
CA LEU A 59 -19.30 2.12 8.76
C LEU A 59 -19.35 1.59 10.20
N THR A 60 -20.47 0.95 10.56
CA THR A 60 -20.59 0.23 11.83
C THR A 60 -19.81 -1.08 11.76
N ARG A 61 -18.60 -1.07 12.33
CA ARG A 61 -17.71 -2.24 12.46
C ARG A 61 -17.36 -2.45 13.92
N MET A 62 -17.01 -3.69 14.28
CA MET A 62 -16.61 -4.02 15.64
C MET A 62 -15.26 -3.39 15.99
N ILE A 63 -14.33 -3.34 15.03
CA ILE A 63 -12.99 -2.76 15.21
C ILE A 63 -12.69 -1.81 14.05
N CYS A 64 -12.39 -0.55 14.38
CA CYS A 64 -11.89 0.50 13.50
C CYS A 64 -10.61 1.08 14.10
N PRO A 65 -9.43 0.55 13.74
CA PRO A 65 -8.16 1.09 14.20
C PRO A 65 -7.98 2.54 13.71
N THR A 66 -7.34 3.36 14.53
CA THR A 66 -6.91 4.69 14.09
C THR A 66 -5.70 4.58 13.18
N SER A 67 -5.45 5.62 12.38
CA SER A 67 -4.24 5.83 11.58
C SER A 67 -2.97 5.59 12.38
N VAL A 68 -2.94 6.03 13.64
CA VAL A 68 -1.80 5.79 14.56
C VAL A 68 -1.59 4.31 14.84
N VAL A 69 -2.66 3.55 15.13
CA VAL A 69 -2.57 2.10 15.39
C VAL A 69 -2.20 1.34 14.12
N ALA A 70 -2.69 1.79 12.97
CA ALA A 70 -2.35 1.22 11.66
C ALA A 70 -0.98 1.68 11.13
N GLY A 71 -0.29 2.58 11.83
CA GLY A 71 0.96 3.18 11.36
C GLY A 71 0.83 3.83 9.98
N SER A 72 -0.28 4.53 9.72
CA SER A 72 -0.48 5.25 8.46
C SER A 72 0.54 6.37 8.33
N THR A 73 1.24 6.42 7.21
CA THR A 73 2.23 7.44 6.91
C THR A 73 2.16 7.87 5.46
N VAL A 74 2.16 9.18 5.22
CA VAL A 74 2.33 9.75 3.89
C VAL A 74 3.80 10.15 3.70
N THR A 75 4.41 9.65 2.64
CA THR A 75 5.81 9.89 2.28
C THR A 75 5.95 10.29 0.82
N THR A 76 7.08 10.89 0.46
CA THR A 76 7.42 11.27 -0.91
C THR A 76 8.08 10.12 -1.65
N ILE A 77 7.64 9.88 -2.90
CA ILE A 77 8.30 8.97 -3.84
C ILE A 77 8.49 9.72 -5.16
N GLY A 78 9.68 10.32 -5.34
CA GLY A 78 10.00 11.12 -6.51
C GLY A 78 9.10 12.35 -6.63
N THR A 79 8.22 12.36 -7.63
CA THR A 79 7.26 13.44 -7.91
C THR A 79 5.85 13.16 -7.39
N GLN A 80 5.69 12.10 -6.59
CA GLN A 80 4.40 11.63 -6.09
C GLN A 80 4.44 11.44 -4.57
N CYS A 81 3.25 11.32 -3.98
CA CYS A 81 3.08 10.94 -2.58
C CYS A 81 2.60 9.49 -2.49
N ALA A 82 3.06 8.79 -1.47
CA ALA A 82 2.62 7.45 -1.15
C ALA A 82 2.12 7.38 0.28
N GLU A 83 0.96 6.76 0.46
CA GLU A 83 0.44 6.43 1.77
C GLU A 83 0.69 4.95 2.02
N THR A 84 1.26 4.63 3.17
CA THR A 84 1.51 3.26 3.61
C THR A 84 0.93 3.02 4.98
N PHE A 85 0.31 1.87 5.19
CA PHE A 85 -0.24 1.46 6.48
C PHE A 85 -0.19 -0.07 6.63
N THR A 86 -0.32 -0.55 7.87
CA THR A 86 -0.37 -1.96 8.22
C THR A 86 -1.52 -2.20 9.21
N CYS A 87 -2.41 -3.13 8.88
CA CYS A 87 -3.54 -3.40 9.76
C CYS A 87 -3.14 -4.26 10.97
N PRO A 88 -3.59 -3.89 12.18
CA PRO A 88 -3.36 -4.71 13.36
C PRO A 88 -4.12 -6.04 13.26
N THR A 89 -3.68 -7.03 14.04
CA THR A 89 -4.31 -8.35 14.10
C THR A 89 -5.81 -8.25 14.38
N GLY A 90 -6.61 -9.05 13.66
CA GLY A 90 -8.07 -9.04 13.76
C GLY A 90 -8.76 -8.00 12.88
N THR A 91 -8.01 -7.27 12.06
CA THR A 91 -8.53 -6.35 11.05
C THR A 91 -7.88 -6.58 9.70
N ASP A 92 -8.60 -6.26 8.64
CA ASP A 92 -8.12 -6.35 7.27
C ASP A 92 -8.05 -4.97 6.62
N PRO A 93 -7.16 -4.78 5.63
CA PRO A 93 -7.04 -3.54 4.88
C PRO A 93 -8.16 -3.41 3.83
N TYR A 94 -8.80 -2.25 3.79
CA TYR A 94 -9.84 -1.92 2.81
C TYR A 94 -9.59 -0.57 2.17
N TRP A 95 -10.11 -0.42 0.95
CA TRP A 95 -10.19 0.86 0.25
C TRP A 95 -11.65 1.19 -0.09
N PHE A 96 -11.92 2.49 -0.22
CA PHE A 96 -13.23 3.00 -0.63
C PHE A 96 -13.17 3.58 -2.04
N PRO A 97 -14.03 3.14 -2.96
CA PRO A 97 -14.13 3.74 -4.28
C PRO A 97 -14.59 5.19 -4.20
N PHE A 98 -13.96 6.06 -4.98
CA PHE A 98 -14.47 7.39 -5.24
C PHE A 98 -15.57 7.33 -6.33
N PRO A 99 -16.67 8.10 -6.23
CA PRO A 99 -17.00 9.04 -5.16
C PRO A 99 -17.56 8.37 -3.89
N ASN A 100 -18.36 7.31 -4.00
CA ASN A 100 -18.95 6.62 -2.85
C ASN A 100 -19.34 5.19 -3.24
N GLY A 101 -18.40 4.25 -3.13
CA GLY A 101 -18.66 2.82 -3.32
C GLY A 101 -18.53 2.00 -2.02
N PRO A 102 -19.01 0.75 -2.01
CA PRO A 102 -18.80 -0.14 -0.88
C PRO A 102 -17.30 -0.42 -0.69
N PRO A 103 -16.83 -0.61 0.55
CA PRO A 103 -15.44 -0.92 0.82
C PRO A 103 -15.05 -2.22 0.11
N GLN A 104 -13.84 -2.24 -0.43
CA GLN A 104 -13.27 -3.38 -1.11
C GLN A 104 -12.03 -3.84 -0.36
N LEU A 105 -11.90 -5.16 -0.18
CA LEU A 105 -10.76 -5.75 0.49
C LEU A 105 -9.49 -5.53 -0.35
N ILE A 106 -8.39 -5.19 0.31
CA ILE A 106 -7.07 -5.11 -0.32
C ILE A 106 -6.41 -6.49 -0.18
N THR A 107 -6.16 -7.14 -1.31
CA THR A 107 -5.54 -8.47 -1.36
C THR A 107 -4.03 -8.42 -1.58
N ALA A 108 -3.45 -7.22 -1.71
CA ALA A 108 -2.02 -7.03 -1.87
C ALA A 108 -1.28 -7.31 -0.53
N PRO A 109 -0.06 -7.88 -0.58
CA PRO A 109 0.74 -8.07 0.62
C PRO A 109 1.07 -6.72 1.29
N PRO A 110 1.13 -6.66 2.63
CA PRO A 110 1.57 -5.47 3.35
C PRO A 110 3.02 -5.04 3.00
N PRO A 111 3.36 -3.75 3.11
CA PRO A 111 2.46 -2.64 3.44
C PRO A 111 1.54 -2.31 2.27
N THR A 112 0.27 -2.00 2.57
CA THR A 112 -0.64 -1.50 1.56
C THR A 112 -0.21 -0.10 1.14
N MET A 113 -0.15 0.17 -0.17
CA MET A 113 0.32 1.45 -0.69
C MET A 113 -0.72 2.10 -1.63
N GLY A 114 -1.09 3.34 -1.33
CA GLY A 114 -1.77 4.26 -2.25
C GLY A 114 -0.79 5.26 -2.85
N ARG A 115 -1.10 5.78 -4.04
CA ARG A 115 -0.38 6.88 -4.67
C ARG A 115 -1.28 8.09 -4.84
N CYS A 116 -0.74 9.27 -4.53
CA CYS A 116 -1.37 10.53 -4.84
C CYS A 116 -0.49 11.31 -5.81
N TYR A 117 -1.12 11.76 -6.89
CA TYR A 117 -0.48 12.57 -7.92
C TYR A 117 -0.74 14.04 -7.60
N ASN A 118 0.33 14.85 -7.67
CA ASN A 118 0.20 16.30 -7.68
C ASN A 118 -0.73 16.73 -8.83
N THR A 119 -1.32 17.91 -8.69
CA THR A 119 -2.18 18.65 -9.63
C THR A 119 -2.12 18.16 -11.08
N PRO A 120 -3.27 18.01 -11.74
CA PRO A 120 -4.53 18.64 -11.35
C PRO A 120 -5.40 17.84 -10.38
N TYR A 121 -5.03 16.61 -10.02
CA TYR A 121 -6.03 15.68 -9.46
C TYR A 121 -6.03 15.51 -7.94
N ASN A 122 -4.97 15.85 -7.17
CA ASN A 122 -4.92 15.79 -5.69
C ASN A 122 -5.76 14.61 -5.12
N SER A 123 -5.59 13.44 -5.74
CA SER A 123 -6.48 12.30 -5.58
C SER A 123 -5.63 11.08 -5.29
N TRP A 124 -6.15 10.23 -4.42
CA TRP A 124 -5.55 8.96 -4.10
C TRP A 124 -5.97 7.90 -5.11
N PHE A 125 -5.02 7.03 -5.45
CA PHE A 125 -5.19 5.92 -6.35
C PHE A 125 -4.52 4.68 -5.77
N LEU A 126 -5.07 3.50 -6.05
CA LEU A 126 -4.34 2.24 -5.89
C LEU A 126 -3.19 2.16 -6.90
N LEU A 127 -2.25 1.24 -6.66
CA LEU A 127 -1.19 0.93 -7.64
C LEU A 127 -1.73 0.41 -8.98
N SER A 128 -2.96 -0.12 -8.98
CA SER A 128 -3.69 -0.51 -10.19
C SER A 128 -4.23 0.68 -11.00
N GLY A 129 -4.12 1.92 -10.49
CA GLY A 129 -4.65 3.13 -11.11
C GLY A 129 -6.12 3.43 -10.77
N VAL A 130 -6.76 2.65 -9.90
CA VAL A 130 -8.14 2.89 -9.46
C VAL A 130 -8.18 4.06 -8.49
N LYS A 131 -9.01 5.07 -8.78
CA LYS A 131 -9.23 6.22 -7.89
C LYS A 131 -10.01 5.81 -6.64
N ILE A 132 -9.55 6.28 -5.48
CA ILE A 132 -10.14 5.98 -4.18
C ILE A 132 -10.47 7.26 -3.41
N SER A 133 -11.34 7.13 -2.42
CA SER A 133 -11.68 8.20 -1.48
C SER A 133 -11.03 8.05 -0.12
N ALA A 134 -10.69 6.81 0.27
CA ALA A 134 -10.09 6.52 1.58
C ALA A 134 -9.48 5.11 1.65
N PHE A 135 -8.62 4.94 2.65
CA PHE A 135 -8.21 3.65 3.20
C PHE A 135 -8.74 3.47 4.62
N THR A 136 -8.86 2.22 5.06
CA THR A 136 -9.08 1.90 6.48
C THR A 136 -8.59 0.48 6.77
N CYS A 137 -8.24 0.23 8.02
CA CYS A 137 -8.33 -1.12 8.56
C CYS A 137 -9.71 -1.29 9.18
N MET A 138 -10.31 -2.47 9.05
CA MET A 138 -11.55 -2.78 9.76
C MET A 138 -11.71 -4.29 9.98
N SER A 139 -12.44 -4.66 11.02
CA SER A 139 -12.78 -6.08 11.25
C SER A 139 -13.57 -6.64 10.05
N PRO A 140 -13.38 -7.94 9.71
CA PRO A 140 -14.27 -8.64 8.78
C PRO A 140 -15.74 -8.46 9.16
N THR A 141 -16.63 -8.50 8.17
CA THR A 141 -18.09 -8.53 8.42
C THR A 141 -18.49 -9.82 9.09
#